data_AF-A0A9E3ALK1-F1
#
_entry.id   AF-A0A9E3ALK1-F1
#
_cell.length_a   1.000
_cell.length_b   1.000
_cell.length_c   1.000
_cell.angle_alpha   90.00
_cell.angle_beta   90.00
_cell.angle_gamma   90.00
#
_symmetry.space_group_name_H-M   'P 1'
#
loop_
_entity.id
_entity.type
_entity.pdbx_description
1 polymer ?
#
loop_
_entity_poly.entity_id
_entity_poly.type
_entity_poly.pdbx_seq_one_letter_code
_entity_poly.pdbx_strand_id
1 'polypeptide(L)'
;MLTSPINTLRDHLRAEGFAAAGASLIAARMDVSGADWRGFAASWNDLEPDAHMADGGRYRRRRFGVASLAGGVITPQPRQPHFQTKDANPLNGGIDRWFAPMAPARMTAGPMAAAISLCRDVFELDAGAGAPEPAWRIEAHQFRIEAREGQAGLPTPEGVHRDGVDWAFVMLVGRENTAGGVTTIFDPERRPLGAFRLAEPMEAVF
;
A
#
# COMPACT_ATOMS: atom_id res chain seq x y z
N MET A 1 1.55 -2.58 32.68
CA MET A 1 0.49 -2.23 31.70
C MET A 1 0.91 -2.85 30.39
N LEU A 2 0.06 -3.66 29.74
CA LEU A 2 0.39 -4.24 28.43
C LEU A 2 0.44 -3.11 27.41
N THR A 3 1.55 -2.97 26.68
CA THR A 3 1.70 -1.99 25.59
C THR A 3 0.66 -2.30 24.51
N SER A 4 -0.06 -1.27 24.05
CA SER A 4 -1.00 -1.44 22.94
C SER A 4 -0.26 -1.99 21.71
N PRO A 5 -0.82 -2.95 20.95
CA PRO A 5 -0.19 -3.45 19.74
C PRO A 5 0.19 -2.37 18.71
N ILE A 6 -0.57 -1.27 18.66
CA ILE A 6 -0.23 -0.11 17.82
C ILE A 6 1.04 0.60 18.31
N ASN A 7 1.24 0.70 19.63
CA ASN A 7 2.48 1.27 20.16
C ASN A 7 3.68 0.37 19.85
N THR A 8 3.51 -0.95 19.89
CA THR A 8 4.57 -1.87 19.44
C THR A 8 4.95 -1.65 17.97
N LEU A 9 3.96 -1.45 17.08
CA LEU A 9 4.24 -1.12 15.68
C LEU A 9 4.98 0.22 15.53
N ARG A 10 4.55 1.25 16.27
CA ARG A 10 5.23 2.56 16.31
C ARG A 10 6.67 2.45 16.81
N ASP A 11 6.90 1.69 17.87
CA ASP A 11 8.23 1.51 18.45
C ASP A 11 9.16 0.79 17.46
N HIS A 12 8.67 -0.24 16.75
CA HIS A 12 9.43 -0.89 15.68
C HIS A 12 9.69 0.05 14.50
N LEU A 13 8.70 0.83 14.04
CA LEU A 13 8.91 1.82 12.98
C LEU A 13 10.00 2.82 13.33
N ARG A 14 10.00 3.34 14.56
CA ARG A 14 11.02 4.29 15.04
C ARG A 14 12.40 3.67 15.17
N ALA A 15 12.48 2.40 15.57
CA ALA A 15 13.75 1.71 15.79
C ALA A 15 14.38 1.19 14.49
N GLU A 16 13.57 0.60 13.61
CA GLU A 16 14.03 -0.20 12.45
C GLU A 16 13.68 0.44 11.10
N GLY A 17 12.82 1.47 11.07
CA GLY A 17 12.36 2.11 9.85
C GLY A 17 11.27 1.34 9.10
N PHE A 18 10.80 0.21 9.62
CA PHE A 18 9.64 -0.53 9.13
C PHE A 18 8.99 -1.34 10.27
N ALA A 19 7.73 -1.73 10.10
CA ALA A 19 7.08 -2.69 11.00
C ALA A 19 6.16 -3.66 10.25
N ALA A 20 6.34 -4.95 10.49
CA ALA A 20 5.44 -5.98 9.96
C ALA A 20 4.35 -6.33 10.98
N ALA A 21 3.14 -6.59 10.49
CA ALA A 21 1.97 -6.94 11.29
C ALA A 21 1.27 -8.18 10.73
N GLY A 22 0.95 -9.14 11.61
CA GLY A 22 0.22 -10.35 11.26
C GLY A 22 -1.28 -10.11 11.03
N ALA A 23 -1.91 -11.03 10.30
CA ALA A 23 -3.30 -10.92 9.86
C ALA A 23 -4.29 -10.69 11.02
N SER A 24 -4.14 -11.40 12.14
CA SER A 24 -5.03 -11.26 13.30
C SER A 24 -5.02 -9.86 13.91
N LEU A 25 -3.85 -9.21 13.95
CA LEU A 25 -3.72 -7.85 14.46
C LEU A 25 -4.43 -6.86 13.52
N ILE A 26 -4.15 -6.96 12.22
CA ILE A 26 -4.74 -6.07 11.22
C ILE A 26 -6.25 -6.26 11.14
N ALA A 27 -6.73 -7.50 11.13
CA ALA A 27 -8.16 -7.82 11.15
C ALA A 27 -8.87 -7.20 12.36
N ALA A 28 -8.30 -7.37 13.56
CA ALA A 28 -8.85 -6.81 14.80
C ALA A 28 -8.84 -5.27 14.82
N ARG A 29 -7.86 -4.63 14.17
CA ARG A 29 -7.75 -3.17 14.12
C ARG A 29 -8.61 -2.54 13.04
N MET A 30 -8.76 -3.20 11.89
CA MET A 30 -9.62 -2.74 10.81
C MET A 30 -11.10 -2.92 11.14
N ASP A 31 -11.44 -3.91 11.98
CA ASP A 31 -12.81 -4.20 12.46
C ASP A 31 -13.84 -4.24 11.32
N VAL A 32 -13.45 -4.87 10.21
CA VAL A 32 -14.29 -5.00 9.01
C VAL A 32 -15.03 -6.34 9.03
N SER A 33 -16.31 -6.32 8.62
CA SER A 33 -17.08 -7.56 8.53
C SER A 33 -16.47 -8.52 7.49
N GLY A 34 -16.65 -9.82 7.70
CA GLY A 34 -16.21 -10.81 6.71
C GLY A 34 -16.89 -10.66 5.34
N ALA A 35 -18.10 -10.09 5.28
CA ALA A 35 -18.78 -9.78 4.03
C ALA A 35 -18.11 -8.62 3.29
N ASP A 36 -17.79 -7.53 4.00
CA ASP A 36 -17.11 -6.37 3.43
C ASP A 36 -15.70 -6.73 2.95
N TRP A 37 -14.97 -7.53 3.73
CA TRP A 37 -13.66 -8.02 3.31
C TRP A 37 -13.75 -8.87 2.03
N ARG A 38 -14.69 -9.81 1.96
CA ARG A 38 -14.86 -10.64 0.74
C ARG A 38 -15.21 -9.79 -0.48
N GLY A 39 -16.11 -8.81 -0.34
CA GLY A 39 -16.44 -7.89 -1.43
C GLY A 39 -15.25 -7.02 -1.85
N PHE A 40 -14.46 -6.55 -0.88
CA PHE A 40 -13.23 -5.80 -1.15
C PHE A 40 -12.19 -6.65 -1.89
N ALA A 41 -11.89 -7.86 -1.39
CA ALA A 41 -10.94 -8.77 -2.01
C ALA A 41 -11.39 -9.17 -3.44
N ALA A 42 -12.68 -9.41 -3.65
CA ALA A 42 -13.22 -9.72 -4.98
C ALA A 42 -12.99 -8.61 -6.02
N SER A 43 -12.81 -7.35 -5.60
CA SER A 43 -12.52 -6.24 -6.53
C SER A 43 -11.18 -6.37 -7.25
N TRP A 44 -10.25 -7.23 -6.77
CA TRP A 44 -9.01 -7.55 -7.48
C TRP A 44 -9.24 -8.33 -8.79
N ASN A 45 -10.44 -8.87 -9.01
CA ASN A 45 -10.80 -9.54 -10.27
C ASN A 45 -11.23 -8.54 -11.37
N ASP A 46 -11.47 -7.28 -11.02
CA ASP A 46 -11.91 -6.21 -11.92
C ASP A 46 -10.82 -5.13 -12.13
N LEU A 47 -9.54 -5.50 -11.95
CA LEU A 47 -8.42 -4.60 -12.22
C LEU A 47 -8.05 -4.60 -13.71
N GLU A 48 -7.78 -3.40 -14.22
CA GLU A 48 -7.36 -3.18 -15.61
C GLU A 48 -5.87 -3.46 -15.81
N PRO A 49 -5.44 -3.90 -16.99
CA PRO A 49 -4.02 -4.00 -17.33
C PRO A 49 -3.27 -2.67 -17.14
N ASP A 50 -2.04 -2.74 -16.61
CA ASP A 50 -1.14 -1.60 -16.51
C ASP A 50 -0.56 -1.26 -17.90
N ALA A 51 -0.93 -0.10 -18.44
CA ALA A 51 -0.47 0.38 -19.75
C ALA A 51 0.93 1.02 -19.72
N HIS A 52 1.54 1.17 -18.54
CA HIS A 52 2.81 1.88 -18.34
C HIS A 52 3.94 0.94 -17.88
N MET A 53 3.89 -0.34 -18.25
CA MET A 53 4.97 -1.29 -17.96
C MET A 53 6.11 -1.13 -18.98
N ALA A 54 7.20 -0.50 -18.55
CA ALA A 54 8.35 -0.18 -19.41
C ALA A 54 9.09 -1.41 -19.96
N ASP A 55 8.98 -2.56 -19.32
CA ASP A 55 9.54 -3.83 -19.79
C ASP A 55 8.67 -4.52 -20.87
N GLY A 56 7.54 -3.92 -21.23
CA GLY A 56 6.58 -4.46 -22.20
C GLY A 56 5.75 -5.64 -21.66
N GLY A 57 5.87 -5.96 -20.36
CA GLY A 57 5.09 -7.03 -19.75
C GLY A 57 3.58 -6.73 -19.77
N ARG A 58 2.78 -7.76 -19.49
CA ARG A 58 1.32 -7.63 -19.27
C ARG A 58 0.83 -8.33 -18.00
N TYR A 59 1.76 -8.59 -17.08
CA TYR A 59 1.50 -9.34 -15.85
C TYR A 59 0.95 -8.48 -14.71
N ARG A 60 0.89 -7.14 -14.84
CA ARG A 60 0.38 -6.25 -13.79
C ARG A 60 -0.98 -5.69 -14.16
N ARG A 61 -1.94 -5.83 -13.26
CA ARG A 61 -3.22 -5.14 -13.29
C ARG A 61 -3.32 -4.19 -12.10
N ARG A 62 -3.93 -3.02 -12.31
CA ARG A 62 -4.01 -2.02 -11.25
C ARG A 62 -5.17 -1.05 -11.39
N ARG A 63 -5.51 -0.45 -10.26
CA ARG A 63 -6.31 0.79 -10.18
C ARG A 63 -5.62 1.76 -9.22
N PHE A 64 -5.89 3.05 -9.42
CA PHE A 64 -5.27 4.14 -8.66
C PHE A 64 -6.34 5.13 -8.19
N GLY A 65 -6.23 5.56 -6.93
CA GLY A 65 -7.07 6.59 -6.35
C GLY A 65 -6.25 7.60 -5.56
N VAL A 66 -6.76 8.82 -5.47
CA VAL A 66 -6.17 9.87 -4.62
C VAL A 66 -7.22 10.37 -3.65
N ALA A 67 -6.82 10.56 -2.40
CA ALA A 67 -7.64 11.18 -1.37
C ALA A 67 -6.80 12.15 -0.54
N SER A 68 -7.46 13.00 0.24
CA SER A 68 -6.85 13.76 1.33
C SER A 68 -7.38 13.24 2.67
N LEU A 69 -6.52 13.24 3.68
CA LEU A 69 -6.88 12.94 5.07
C LEU A 69 -6.59 14.18 5.94
N ALA A 70 -7.64 14.67 6.59
CA ALA A 70 -7.54 15.75 7.57
C ALA A 70 -8.62 15.56 8.65
N GLY A 71 -8.24 15.67 9.92
CA GLY A 71 -9.11 15.49 11.08
C GLY A 71 -9.80 14.13 11.10
N GLY A 72 -9.11 13.08 10.65
CA GLY A 72 -9.68 11.74 10.49
C GLY A 72 -10.66 11.58 9.31
N VAL A 73 -10.95 12.64 8.56
CA VAL A 73 -11.88 12.62 7.42
C VAL A 73 -11.13 12.34 6.13
N ILE A 74 -11.54 11.28 5.43
CA ILE A 74 -11.03 10.90 4.12
C ILE A 74 -11.89 11.55 3.03
N THR A 75 -11.29 12.39 2.21
CA THR A 75 -11.97 13.07 1.09
C THR A 75 -11.36 12.65 -0.25
N PRO A 76 -12.10 11.96 -1.13
CA PRO A 76 -11.62 11.62 -2.47
C PRO A 76 -11.28 12.87 -3.26
N GLN A 77 -10.19 12.82 -4.00
CA GLN A 77 -9.74 13.91 -4.85
C GLN A 77 -10.05 13.61 -6.32
N PRO A 78 -10.10 14.63 -7.19
CA PRO A 78 -10.15 14.43 -8.64
C PRO A 78 -9.03 13.49 -9.11
N ARG A 79 -9.27 12.80 -10.23
CA ARG A 79 -8.26 11.91 -10.83
C ARG A 79 -6.98 12.70 -11.11
N GLN A 80 -5.87 12.16 -10.61
CA GLN A 80 -4.53 12.70 -10.82
C GLN A 80 -3.65 11.59 -11.43
N PRO A 81 -2.56 11.96 -12.13
CA PRO A 81 -1.54 10.98 -12.50
C PRO A 81 -0.78 10.53 -11.24
N HIS A 82 -0.25 9.33 -11.29
CA HIS A 82 0.81 8.94 -10.38
C HIS A 82 2.15 9.36 -11.00
N PHE A 83 2.79 10.33 -10.38
CA PHE A 83 4.07 10.87 -10.83
C PHE A 83 5.16 10.46 -9.83
N GLN A 84 6.27 9.95 -10.36
CA GLN A 84 7.49 9.73 -9.60
C GLN A 84 8.62 10.45 -10.34
N THR A 85 9.54 11.07 -9.61
CA THR A 85 10.76 11.62 -10.22
C THR A 85 11.61 10.48 -10.79
N LYS A 86 12.52 10.78 -11.72
CA LYS A 86 13.49 9.77 -12.20
C LYS A 86 14.40 9.25 -11.10
N ASP A 87 14.67 10.08 -10.08
CA ASP A 87 15.48 9.67 -8.92
C ASP A 87 14.75 8.66 -8.04
N ALA A 88 13.42 8.78 -7.90
CA ALA A 88 12.59 7.84 -7.14
C ALA A 88 12.29 6.56 -7.94
N ASN A 89 11.97 6.69 -9.23
CA ASN A 89 11.71 5.55 -10.13
C ASN A 89 12.53 5.69 -11.42
N PRO A 90 13.75 5.12 -11.47
CA PRO A 90 14.61 5.22 -12.65
C PRO A 90 13.99 4.63 -13.92
N LEU A 91 13.09 3.65 -13.77
CA LEU A 91 12.46 2.94 -14.87
C LEU A 91 11.26 3.69 -15.48
N ASN A 92 10.43 4.31 -14.63
CA ASN A 92 9.15 4.90 -15.03
C ASN A 92 8.97 6.37 -14.62
N GLY A 93 10.01 7.01 -14.08
CA GLY A 93 9.94 8.36 -13.54
C GLY A 93 10.01 9.48 -14.59
N GLY A 94 9.54 10.66 -14.22
CA GLY A 94 9.51 11.85 -15.08
C GLY A 94 8.36 11.90 -16.08
N ILE A 95 7.36 11.01 -15.94
CA ILE A 95 6.15 10.99 -16.76
C ILE A 95 4.89 10.90 -15.90
N ASP A 96 3.82 11.52 -16.38
CA ASP A 96 2.49 11.44 -15.77
C ASP A 96 1.81 10.12 -16.16
N ARG A 97 1.74 9.17 -15.22
CA ARG A 97 1.11 7.88 -15.47
C ARG A 97 -0.35 7.90 -15.02
N TRP A 98 -1.24 7.97 -16.00
CA TRP A 98 -2.68 7.88 -15.79
C TRP A 98 -3.13 6.42 -15.79
N PHE A 99 -3.50 5.91 -14.62
CA PHE A 99 -4.03 4.54 -14.46
C PHE A 99 -5.55 4.52 -14.42
N ALA A 100 -6.14 3.33 -14.57
CA ALA A 100 -7.57 3.12 -14.39
C ALA A 100 -7.99 3.60 -12.98
N PRO A 101 -9.09 4.37 -12.87
CA PRO A 101 -9.47 4.96 -11.60
C PRO A 101 -9.98 3.91 -10.63
N MET A 102 -9.67 4.10 -9.35
CA MET A 102 -10.38 3.50 -8.24
C MET A 102 -11.68 4.27 -8.01
N ALA A 103 -12.79 3.57 -7.75
CA ALA A 103 -14.06 4.22 -7.43
C ALA A 103 -13.93 5.06 -6.14
N PRO A 104 -14.38 6.34 -6.11
CA PRO A 104 -14.25 7.20 -4.94
C PRO A 104 -14.84 6.60 -3.65
N ALA A 105 -16.00 5.96 -3.75
CA ALA A 105 -16.65 5.30 -2.61
C ALA A 105 -15.80 4.19 -1.98
N ARG A 106 -14.86 3.60 -2.74
CA ARG A 106 -13.92 2.59 -2.22
C ARG A 106 -12.92 3.22 -1.25
N MET A 107 -12.57 4.50 -1.40
CA MET A 107 -11.63 5.19 -0.51
C MET A 107 -12.25 5.58 0.83
N THR A 108 -13.56 5.84 0.85
CA THR A 108 -14.26 6.45 1.99
C THR A 108 -15.02 5.46 2.86
N ALA A 109 -15.10 4.19 2.47
CA ALA A 109 -15.85 3.17 3.20
C ALA A 109 -15.18 1.80 3.15
N GLY A 110 -15.56 0.95 4.11
CA GLY A 110 -15.14 -0.45 4.18
C GLY A 110 -13.63 -0.62 4.41
N PRO A 111 -13.05 -1.74 3.94
CA PRO A 111 -11.67 -2.12 4.29
C PRO A 111 -10.59 -1.11 3.90
N MET A 112 -10.73 -0.37 2.79
CA MET A 112 -9.74 0.64 2.41
C MET A 112 -9.74 1.83 3.39
N ALA A 113 -10.92 2.34 3.76
CA ALA A 113 -11.02 3.43 4.74
C ALA A 113 -10.52 3.00 6.12
N ALA A 114 -10.76 1.74 6.50
CA ALA A 114 -10.22 1.15 7.72
C ALA A 114 -8.69 1.03 7.67
N ALA A 115 -8.11 0.62 6.53
CA ALA A 115 -6.66 0.59 6.34
C ALA A 115 -6.03 2.00 6.41
N ILE A 116 -6.66 3.00 5.77
CA ILE A 116 -6.22 4.41 5.86
C ILE A 116 -6.28 4.91 7.31
N SER A 117 -7.36 4.57 8.04
CA SER A 117 -7.50 4.93 9.46
C SER A 117 -6.44 4.25 10.34
N LEU A 118 -6.09 3.00 10.04
CA LEU A 118 -5.00 2.31 10.72
C LEU A 118 -3.65 2.98 10.44
N CYS A 119 -3.40 3.41 9.18
CA CYS A 119 -2.18 4.15 8.84
C CYS A 119 -2.11 5.49 9.56
N ARG A 120 -3.23 6.22 9.67
CA ARG A 120 -3.32 7.46 10.47
C ARG A 120 -2.89 7.21 11.90
N ASP A 121 -3.40 6.14 12.52
CA ASP A 121 -3.04 5.78 13.89
C ASP A 121 -1.54 5.41 13.96
N VAL A 122 -1.06 4.50 13.10
CA VAL A 122 0.32 3.98 13.18
C VAL A 122 1.36 5.06 12.86
N PHE A 123 1.16 5.89 11.84
CA PHE A 123 2.08 6.95 11.45
C PHE A 123 1.88 8.27 12.19
N GLU A 124 0.93 8.32 13.13
CA GLU A 124 0.64 9.51 13.95
C GLU A 124 0.33 10.75 13.09
N LEU A 125 -0.52 10.57 12.08
CA LEU A 125 -0.80 11.59 11.06
C LEU A 125 -1.71 12.74 11.54
N ASP A 126 -2.34 12.61 12.71
CA ASP A 126 -3.17 13.67 13.28
C ASP A 126 -2.29 14.85 13.72
N ALA A 127 -2.63 16.05 13.29
CA ALA A 127 -2.01 17.24 13.85
C ALA A 127 -2.71 17.48 15.18
N GLY A 128 -2.00 17.27 16.30
CA GLY A 128 -2.57 17.43 17.64
C GLY A 128 -3.41 18.71 17.81
N ALA A 129 -4.36 18.68 18.75
CA ALA A 129 -5.36 19.73 18.93
C ALA A 129 -4.78 21.16 18.85
N GLY A 130 -5.21 21.93 17.84
CA GLY A 130 -4.89 23.37 17.70
C GLY A 130 -3.93 23.75 16.57
N ALA A 131 -3.38 22.79 15.82
CA ALA A 131 -2.68 23.08 14.57
C ALA A 131 -3.68 23.07 13.38
N PRO A 132 -3.53 23.94 12.36
CA PRO A 132 -4.21 23.73 11.09
C PRO A 132 -3.66 22.42 10.52
N GLU A 133 -4.48 21.37 10.48
CA GLU A 133 -4.06 20.07 9.95
C GLU A 133 -3.56 20.24 8.51
N PRO A 134 -2.27 20.00 8.20
CA PRO A 134 -1.90 19.82 6.81
C PRO A 134 -2.64 18.58 6.31
N ALA A 135 -3.44 18.75 5.26
CA ALA A 135 -4.17 17.61 4.69
C ALA A 135 -3.15 16.65 4.07
N TRP A 136 -3.04 15.43 4.62
CA TRP A 136 -2.19 14.39 4.06
C TRP A 136 -2.73 13.95 2.72
N ARG A 137 -1.88 13.95 1.69
CA ARG A 137 -2.23 13.38 0.38
C ARG A 137 -2.01 11.87 0.42
N ILE A 138 -3.05 11.12 0.11
CA ILE A 138 -3.04 9.66 0.05
C ILE A 138 -3.10 9.23 -1.40
N GLU A 139 -2.14 8.39 -1.80
CA GLU A 139 -2.16 7.63 -3.04
C GLU A 139 -2.49 6.17 -2.72
N ALA A 140 -3.61 5.67 -3.25
CA ALA A 140 -4.03 4.28 -3.04
C ALA A 140 -3.85 3.46 -4.31
N HIS A 141 -3.10 2.36 -4.17
CA HIS A 141 -2.77 1.47 -5.27
C HIS A 141 -3.38 0.09 -5.03
N GLN A 142 -4.18 -0.39 -5.97
CA GLN A 142 -4.53 -1.80 -6.05
C GLN A 142 -3.61 -2.45 -7.09
N PHE A 143 -2.93 -3.52 -6.72
CA PHE A 143 -2.07 -4.29 -7.61
C PHE A 143 -2.44 -5.76 -7.61
N ARG A 144 -2.50 -6.35 -8.81
CA ARG A 144 -2.49 -7.80 -9.03
C ARG A 144 -1.35 -8.14 -9.98
N ILE A 145 -0.47 -9.03 -9.55
CA ILE A 145 0.65 -9.54 -10.34
C ILE A 145 0.33 -10.97 -10.74
N GLU A 146 0.35 -11.26 -12.03
CA GLU A 146 -0.04 -12.53 -12.62
C GLU A 146 1.20 -13.19 -13.26
N ALA A 147 1.80 -14.15 -12.55
CA ALA A 147 2.80 -15.02 -13.16
C ALA A 147 2.12 -16.08 -14.03
N ARG A 148 2.77 -16.47 -15.13
CA ARG A 148 2.34 -17.54 -16.04
C ARG A 148 3.50 -18.49 -16.31
N GLU A 149 3.20 -19.65 -16.87
CA GLU A 149 4.25 -20.54 -17.35
C GLU A 149 5.15 -19.82 -18.36
N GLY A 150 6.47 -19.88 -18.14
CA GLY A 150 7.46 -19.18 -18.96
C GLY A 150 7.50 -17.66 -18.79
N GLN A 151 6.65 -17.06 -17.94
CA GLN A 151 6.62 -15.61 -17.70
C GLN A 151 6.53 -15.30 -16.20
N ALA A 152 7.65 -14.87 -15.62
CA ALA A 152 7.66 -14.37 -14.25
C ALA A 152 6.80 -13.10 -14.13
N GLY A 153 6.02 -13.01 -13.06
CA GLY A 153 5.40 -11.75 -12.64
C GLY A 153 6.36 -10.99 -11.75
N LEU A 154 6.69 -9.75 -12.11
CA LEU A 154 7.65 -8.92 -11.37
C LEU A 154 6.92 -7.73 -10.73
N PRO A 155 6.63 -7.76 -9.41
CA PRO A 155 5.95 -6.65 -8.75
C PRO A 155 6.67 -5.29 -8.93
N THR A 156 7.99 -5.33 -8.79
CA THR A 156 8.91 -4.18 -8.80
C THR A 156 10.04 -4.42 -9.81
N PRO A 157 9.76 -4.33 -11.13
CA PRO A 157 10.75 -4.64 -12.17
C PRO A 157 11.99 -3.74 -12.12
N GLU A 158 11.87 -2.53 -11.55
CA GLU A 158 12.96 -1.58 -11.32
C GLU A 158 13.96 -2.00 -10.23
N GLY A 159 13.64 -3.00 -9.39
CA GLY A 159 14.45 -3.42 -8.26
C GLY A 159 14.25 -2.58 -7.00
N VAL A 160 15.29 -2.49 -6.16
CA VAL A 160 15.25 -1.74 -4.89
C VAL A 160 15.02 -0.25 -5.15
N HIS A 161 13.97 0.30 -4.55
CA HIS A 161 13.56 1.69 -4.73
C HIS A 161 12.95 2.28 -3.46
N ARG A 162 12.64 3.58 -3.52
CA ARG A 162 11.78 4.28 -2.56
C ARG A 162 10.61 4.87 -3.32
N ASP A 163 9.43 4.88 -2.70
CA ASP A 163 8.22 5.37 -3.35
C ASP A 163 8.19 6.89 -3.56
N GLY A 164 9.01 7.64 -2.82
CA GLY A 164 9.04 9.11 -2.86
C GLY A 164 7.93 9.76 -2.02
N VAL A 165 7.46 9.05 -1.00
CA VAL A 165 6.44 9.48 -0.03
C VAL A 165 7.00 9.45 1.39
N ASP A 166 6.37 10.16 2.32
CA ASP A 166 6.76 10.17 3.74
C ASP A 166 6.57 8.81 4.42
N TRP A 167 5.46 8.12 4.10
CA TRP A 167 5.09 6.83 4.67
C TRP A 167 4.48 5.92 3.60
N ALA A 168 4.75 4.62 3.69
CA ALA A 168 4.20 3.61 2.80
C ALA A 168 3.52 2.49 3.60
N PHE A 169 2.41 1.97 3.10
CA PHE A 169 1.72 0.84 3.71
C PHE A 169 1.39 -0.19 2.63
N VAL A 170 1.80 -1.43 2.86
CA VAL A 170 1.56 -2.55 1.96
C VAL A 170 0.83 -3.65 2.70
N MET A 171 -0.35 -4.04 2.20
CA MET A 171 -1.15 -5.13 2.77
C MET A 171 -1.43 -6.20 1.73
N LEU A 172 -1.25 -7.46 2.10
CA LEU A 172 -1.63 -8.58 1.26
C LEU A 172 -3.15 -8.74 1.25
N VAL A 173 -3.76 -8.66 0.07
CA VAL A 173 -5.19 -8.94 -0.10
C VAL A 173 -5.46 -10.41 -0.43
N GLY A 174 -4.56 -11.02 -1.20
CA GLY A 174 -4.65 -12.43 -1.54
C GLY A 174 -3.46 -12.89 -2.37
N ARG A 175 -3.24 -14.20 -2.36
CA ARG A 175 -2.26 -14.89 -3.18
C ARG A 175 -2.78 -16.27 -3.51
N GLU A 176 -2.47 -16.78 -4.68
CA GLU A 176 -2.92 -18.10 -5.12
C GLU A 176 -1.87 -18.72 -6.05
N ASN A 177 -1.46 -19.95 -5.77
CA ASN A 177 -0.51 -20.73 -6.58
C ASN A 177 0.79 -19.98 -6.93
N THR A 178 1.28 -19.15 -6.01
CA THR A 178 2.49 -18.33 -6.20
C THR A 178 3.72 -18.98 -5.57
N ALA A 179 4.85 -18.98 -6.29
CA ALA A 179 6.18 -19.12 -5.70
C ALA A 179 6.84 -17.73 -5.57
N GLY A 180 7.65 -17.53 -4.53
CA GLY A 180 8.27 -16.23 -4.25
C GLY A 180 7.34 -15.21 -3.60
N GLY A 181 7.42 -13.95 -4.02
CA GLY A 181 6.75 -12.80 -3.39
C GLY A 181 7.38 -12.40 -2.06
N VAL A 182 8.71 -12.48 -1.97
CA VAL A 182 9.47 -12.06 -0.78
C VAL A 182 9.69 -10.56 -0.86
N THR A 183 9.31 -9.87 0.22
CA THR A 183 9.64 -8.46 0.45
C THR A 183 10.98 -8.40 1.16
N THR A 184 11.89 -7.56 0.66
CA THR A 184 13.16 -7.26 1.31
C THR A 184 13.23 -5.77 1.58
N ILE A 185 13.51 -5.41 2.83
CA ILE A 185 13.70 -4.02 3.25
C ILE A 185 15.19 -3.72 3.29
N PHE A 186 15.57 -2.54 2.82
CA PHE A 186 16.95 -2.07 2.77
C PHE A 186 17.09 -0.74 3.50
N ASP A 187 18.24 -0.52 4.12
CA ASP A 187 18.61 0.77 4.70
C ASP A 187 18.98 1.80 3.60
N PRO A 188 19.24 3.07 3.96
CA PRO A 188 19.65 4.09 2.98
C PRO A 188 20.92 3.74 2.20
N GLU A 189 21.83 2.95 2.78
CA GLU A 189 23.07 2.46 2.17
C GLU A 189 22.87 1.18 1.33
N ARG A 190 21.62 0.73 1.14
CA ARG A 190 21.22 -0.48 0.39
C ARG A 190 21.70 -1.79 1.01
N ARG A 191 21.90 -1.84 2.33
CA ARG A 191 22.12 -3.09 3.06
C ARG A 191 20.78 -3.69 3.47
N PRO A 192 20.57 -5.01 3.32
CA PRO A 192 19.32 -5.64 3.68
C PRO A 192 19.11 -5.59 5.21
N LEU A 193 17.99 -5.03 5.65
CA LEU A 193 17.55 -5.02 7.04
C LEU A 193 16.75 -6.26 7.41
N GLY A 194 16.01 -6.81 6.43
CA GLY A 194 15.22 -8.02 6.63
C GLY A 194 14.52 -8.47 5.36
N ALA A 195 14.14 -9.74 5.34
CA ALA A 195 13.35 -10.32 4.27
C ALA A 195 12.24 -11.19 4.86
N PHE A 196 11.03 -11.02 4.36
CA PHE A 196 9.87 -11.77 4.81
C PHE A 196 8.84 -11.87 3.69
N ARG A 197 7.83 -12.71 3.91
CA ARG A 197 6.80 -12.97 2.91
C ARG A 197 5.45 -12.83 3.59
N LEU A 198 4.63 -11.92 3.08
CA LEU A 198 3.22 -11.88 3.44
C LEU A 198 2.55 -13.14 2.84
N ALA A 199 2.04 -14.00 3.70
CA ALA A 199 1.46 -15.30 3.39
C ALA A 199 -0.07 -15.29 3.53
N GLU A 200 -0.60 -14.59 4.53
CA GLU A 200 -2.03 -14.58 4.83
C GLU A 200 -2.68 -13.24 4.45
N PRO A 201 -3.92 -13.24 3.93
CA PRO A 201 -4.68 -12.01 3.72
C PRO A 201 -4.71 -11.16 5.01
N MET A 202 -4.59 -9.85 4.87
CA MET A 202 -4.44 -8.86 5.95
C MET A 202 -3.09 -8.85 6.66
N GLU A 203 -2.09 -9.65 6.29
CA GLU A 203 -0.71 -9.33 6.72
C GLU A 203 -0.23 -8.06 6.04
N ALA A 204 0.51 -7.23 6.77
CA ALA A 204 0.90 -5.91 6.30
C ALA A 204 2.29 -5.46 6.76
N VAL A 205 2.80 -4.45 6.08
CA VAL A 205 4.05 -3.75 6.38
C VAL A 205 3.76 -2.25 6.38
N PHE A 206 4.28 -1.59 7.39
CA PHE A 206 4.35 -0.15 7.55
C PHE A 206 5.79 0.32 7.40
#